data_AF-A0A3B5ZSC6-F1
#
_entry.id   AF-A0A3B5ZSC6-F1
#
_cell.length_a   1.000
_cell.length_b   1.000
_cell.length_c   1.000
_cell.angle_alpha   90.00
_cell.angle_beta   90.00
_cell.angle_gamma   90.00
#
_symmetry.space_group_name_H-M   'P 1'
#
loop_
_entity.id
_entity.type
_entity.pdbx_description
1 polymer ?
#
loop_
_entity_poly.entity_id
_entity_poly.type
_entity_poly.pdbx_seq_one_letter_code
_entity_poly.pdbx_strand_id
1 'polypeptide(L)'
;MKLLDMSAAICSSASSATSIAVVVWFLCTSVVLGADPGSDWEVLHRGLYVWNTLSFQGKLYATTLSSHEILQLYPPPRQESLENSVVVAHAPYFADRLHSDFLLVESGGRMLLVIRHPAPGTKEMDWSGLAVFRLYEVHLSSQRCKIIPVNTLVDRSLFLSGDRCLSVSARDLPTLSSNSIYFNLPWDPIVLHSLGTGLSERLAESCKIHDGKDRIRPSVRPFTIADHLMTYCHTPEWSKGLMFHEYQHIPESFKELIKNIRAQDVQVRIPRIG
;
A
#
# COMPACT_ATOMS: atom_id res chain seq x y z
N MET A 1 -10.41 -6.24 22.52
CA MET A 1 -10.96 -5.34 21.49
C MET A 1 -9.94 -5.30 20.38
N LYS A 2 -10.19 -5.95 19.23
CA LYS A 2 -9.30 -5.82 18.07
C LYS A 2 -9.52 -4.41 17.52
N LEU A 3 -8.45 -3.62 17.44
CA LEU A 3 -8.51 -2.35 16.73
C LEU A 3 -8.93 -2.62 15.29
N LEU A 4 -9.92 -1.89 14.80
CA LEU A 4 -10.25 -1.89 13.39
C LEU A 4 -9.27 -0.92 12.72
N ASP A 5 -8.22 -1.43 12.09
CA ASP A 5 -7.35 -0.61 11.23
C ASP A 5 -8.18 -0.17 10.02
N MET A 6 -8.68 1.06 10.12
CA MET A 6 -9.51 1.71 9.12
C MET A 6 -8.65 2.52 8.16
N SER A 7 -8.92 2.35 6.88
CA SER A 7 -8.36 3.16 5.81
C SER A 7 -9.48 3.90 5.09
N ALA A 8 -9.13 5.06 4.53
CA ALA A 8 -10.09 5.93 3.86
C ALA A 8 -9.48 6.55 2.60
N ALA A 9 -10.33 6.82 1.62
CA ALA A 9 -9.97 7.52 0.40
C ALA A 9 -11.07 8.52 0.01
N ILE A 10 -10.64 9.60 -0.63
CA ILE A 10 -11.53 10.59 -1.23
C ILE A 10 -11.61 10.29 -2.73
N CYS A 11 -12.83 10.31 -3.26
CA CYS A 11 -13.15 10.10 -4.67
C CYS A 11 -14.02 11.24 -5.20
N SER A 12 -14.11 11.39 -6.51
CA SER A 12 -15.10 12.27 -7.15
C SER A 12 -16.49 11.67 -6.94
N SER A 13 -17.41 12.48 -6.43
CA SER A 13 -18.77 12.04 -6.13
C SER A 13 -19.47 11.46 -7.37
N ALA A 14 -20.24 10.39 -7.17
CA ALA A 14 -21.00 9.75 -8.25
C ALA A 14 -22.26 10.55 -8.59
N SER A 15 -22.75 11.34 -7.62
CA SER A 15 -23.94 12.19 -7.71
C SER A 15 -23.62 13.62 -8.18
N SER A 16 -22.39 14.11 -7.99
CA SER A 16 -21.98 15.45 -8.44
C SER A 16 -20.50 15.54 -8.83
N ALA A 17 -20.23 16.04 -10.05
CA ALA A 17 -18.87 16.19 -10.58
C ALA A 17 -18.00 17.22 -9.83
N THR A 18 -18.60 18.11 -9.04
CA THR A 18 -17.90 19.14 -8.26
C THR A 18 -17.78 18.80 -6.78
N SER A 19 -18.16 17.58 -6.38
CA SER A 19 -18.17 17.16 -4.99
C SER A 19 -17.37 15.89 -4.78
N ILE A 20 -17.23 15.50 -3.52
CA ILE A 20 -16.41 14.36 -3.11
C ILE A 20 -17.23 13.29 -2.40
N ALA A 21 -16.89 12.04 -2.65
CA ALA A 21 -17.34 10.92 -1.85
C ALA A 21 -16.19 10.42 -0.96
N VAL A 22 -16.55 9.90 0.20
CA VAL A 22 -15.61 9.28 1.13
C VAL A 22 -15.86 7.78 1.11
N VAL A 23 -14.80 7.01 0.89
CA VAL A 23 -14.83 5.54 0.90
C VAL A 23 -13.94 5.05 2.03
N VAL A 24 -14.43 4.14 2.85
CA VAL A 24 -13.68 3.53 3.97
C VAL A 24 -13.69 2.01 3.89
N TRP A 25 -12.59 1.40 4.30
CA TRP A 25 -12.43 -0.05 4.39
C TRP A 25 -11.56 -0.42 5.58
N PHE A 26 -11.51 -1.71 5.91
CA PHE A 26 -10.78 -2.20 7.06
C PHE A 26 -9.94 -3.41 6.68
N LEU A 27 -8.67 -3.45 7.09
CA LEU A 27 -7.70 -4.49 6.69
C LEU A 27 -8.13 -5.92 7.03
N CYS A 28 -8.93 -6.10 8.08
CA CYS A 28 -9.40 -7.43 8.53
C CYS A 28 -10.92 -7.60 8.47
N THR A 29 -11.64 -6.68 7.81
CA THR A 29 -13.09 -6.80 7.64
C THR A 29 -13.41 -6.73 6.15
N SER A 30 -14.15 -7.71 5.65
CA SER A 30 -14.50 -7.82 4.24
C SER A 30 -15.67 -6.90 3.86
N VAL A 31 -15.58 -5.61 4.21
CA VAL A 31 -16.62 -4.59 3.98
C VAL A 31 -15.97 -3.30 3.51
N VAL A 32 -16.55 -2.72 2.46
CA VAL A 32 -16.22 -1.38 1.96
C VAL A 32 -17.46 -0.52 2.07
N LEU A 33 -17.33 0.65 2.70
CA LEU A 33 -18.41 1.62 2.88
C LEU A 33 -18.13 2.87 2.08
N GLY A 34 -19.19 3.56 1.64
CA GLY A 34 -19.09 4.83 0.94
C GLY A 34 -20.16 5.80 1.38
N ALA A 35 -19.87 7.09 1.30
CA ALA A 35 -20.85 8.15 1.47
C ALA A 35 -20.61 9.24 0.42
N ASP A 36 -21.64 9.50 -0.38
CA ASP A 36 -21.72 10.66 -1.26
C ASP A 36 -22.17 11.91 -0.46
N PRO A 37 -21.96 13.13 -0.99
CA PRO A 37 -22.35 14.36 -0.31
C PRO A 37 -23.85 14.37 0.03
N GLY A 38 -24.17 14.58 1.30
CA GLY A 38 -25.55 14.64 1.79
C GLY A 38 -26.27 13.29 1.86
N SER A 39 -25.56 12.17 1.67
CA SER A 39 -26.08 10.81 1.80
C SER A 39 -25.57 10.16 3.09
N ASP A 40 -26.30 9.15 3.57
CA ASP A 40 -25.84 8.29 4.67
C ASP A 40 -24.73 7.34 4.20
N TRP A 41 -24.05 6.70 5.16
CA TRP A 41 -23.07 5.65 4.85
C TRP A 41 -23.75 4.40 4.30
N GLU A 42 -23.30 3.94 3.15
CA GLU A 42 -23.82 2.74 2.48
C GLU A 42 -22.73 1.67 2.34
N VAL A 43 -23.16 0.40 2.34
CA VAL A 43 -22.27 -0.72 2.06
C VAL A 43 -22.09 -0.85 0.56
N LEU A 44 -20.92 -0.49 0.05
CA LEU A 44 -20.58 -0.61 -1.37
C LEU A 44 -20.28 -2.06 -1.75
N HIS A 45 -19.51 -2.78 -0.90
CA HIS A 45 -19.09 -4.16 -1.18
C HIS A 45 -19.05 -5.00 0.09
N ARG A 46 -19.40 -6.29 -0.03
CA ARG A 46 -19.29 -7.33 1.01
C ARG A 46 -18.44 -8.48 0.50
N GLY A 47 -17.67 -9.13 1.40
CA GLY A 47 -16.85 -10.30 1.08
C GLY A 47 -15.53 -9.99 0.38
N LEU A 48 -15.17 -8.72 0.17
CA LEU A 48 -13.91 -8.31 -0.45
C LEU A 48 -12.83 -8.01 0.61
N TYR A 49 -11.73 -8.76 0.56
CA TYR A 49 -10.52 -8.47 1.34
C TYR A 49 -9.58 -7.59 0.52
N VAL A 50 -9.64 -6.29 0.78
CA VAL A 50 -8.81 -5.28 0.13
C VAL A 50 -7.38 -5.36 0.68
N TRP A 51 -6.41 -5.54 -0.22
CA TRP A 51 -4.99 -5.57 0.13
C TRP A 51 -4.33 -4.20 -0.03
N ASN A 52 -4.37 -3.68 -1.25
CA ASN A 52 -3.81 -2.39 -1.59
C ASN A 52 -4.84 -1.57 -2.37
N THR A 53 -4.83 -0.25 -2.19
CA THR A 53 -5.76 0.67 -2.86
C THR A 53 -5.04 1.81 -3.55
N LEU A 54 -5.64 2.33 -4.62
CA LEU A 54 -5.18 3.51 -5.32
C LEU A 54 -6.35 4.43 -5.66
N SER A 55 -6.31 5.67 -5.16
CA SER A 55 -7.15 6.75 -5.70
C SER A 55 -6.52 7.24 -7.01
N PHE A 56 -7.25 7.10 -8.12
CA PHE A 56 -6.76 7.46 -9.45
C PHE A 56 -7.89 8.09 -10.26
N GLN A 57 -7.66 9.31 -10.76
CA GLN A 57 -8.62 10.05 -11.60
C GLN A 57 -10.03 10.13 -11.00
N GLY A 58 -10.11 10.39 -9.68
CA GLY A 58 -11.38 10.55 -8.98
C GLY A 58 -12.10 9.24 -8.63
N LYS A 59 -11.46 8.09 -8.84
CA LYS A 59 -12.02 6.76 -8.56
C LYS A 59 -11.12 6.00 -7.61
N LEU A 60 -11.68 4.98 -6.94
CA LEU A 60 -10.93 4.09 -6.07
C LEU A 60 -10.75 2.72 -6.72
N TYR A 61 -9.50 2.30 -6.85
CA TYR A 61 -9.11 0.99 -7.33
C TYR A 61 -8.45 0.19 -6.22
N ALA A 62 -8.51 -1.14 -6.33
CA ALA A 62 -7.92 -2.03 -5.35
C ALA A 62 -7.41 -3.33 -5.96
N THR A 63 -6.44 -3.95 -5.27
CA THR A 63 -6.11 -5.37 -5.41
C THR A 63 -6.58 -6.12 -4.18
N THR A 64 -6.86 -7.40 -4.34
CA THR A 64 -7.25 -8.29 -3.24
C THR A 64 -6.07 -9.14 -2.77
N LEU A 65 -6.23 -9.86 -1.66
CA LEU A 65 -5.23 -10.83 -1.19
C LEU A 65 -5.17 -12.11 -2.03
N SER A 66 -6.29 -12.52 -2.64
CA SER A 66 -6.45 -13.89 -3.17
C SER A 66 -6.80 -13.99 -4.65
N SER A 67 -7.18 -12.90 -5.33
CA SER A 67 -7.57 -12.94 -6.75
C SER A 67 -6.62 -12.13 -7.62
N HIS A 68 -6.37 -12.52 -8.87
CA HIS A 68 -5.55 -11.73 -9.80
C HIS A 68 -6.30 -10.50 -10.35
N GLU A 69 -7.36 -10.05 -9.70
CA GLU A 69 -8.22 -8.99 -10.20
C GLU A 69 -7.78 -7.63 -9.68
N ILE A 70 -7.86 -6.65 -10.56
CA ILE A 70 -7.86 -5.23 -10.22
C ILE A 70 -9.32 -4.80 -10.23
N LEU A 71 -9.77 -4.27 -9.10
CA LEU A 71 -11.14 -3.88 -8.83
C LEU A 71 -11.29 -2.37 -8.86
N GLN A 72 -12.42 -1.85 -9.35
CA GLN A 72 -12.86 -0.47 -9.11
C GLN A 72 -13.88 -0.47 -7.97
N LEU A 73 -13.44 -0.16 -6.76
CA LEU A 73 -14.30 -0.11 -5.58
C LEU A 73 -15.31 1.05 -5.65
N TYR A 74 -14.92 2.17 -6.25
CA TYR A 74 -15.76 3.35 -6.35
C TYR A 74 -15.48 4.15 -7.63
N PRO A 75 -16.50 4.72 -8.32
CA PRO A 75 -17.92 4.60 -8.01
C PRO A 75 -18.44 3.18 -8.26
N PRO A 76 -19.49 2.76 -7.52
CA PRO A 76 -20.11 1.47 -7.77
C PRO A 76 -20.69 1.42 -9.19
N PRO A 77 -20.70 0.23 -9.83
CA PRO A 77 -21.29 0.05 -11.17
C PRO A 77 -22.77 0.43 -11.18
N ARG A 78 -23.22 1.18 -12.21
CA ARG A 78 -24.58 1.74 -12.28
C ARG A 78 -25.68 0.73 -12.68
N GLN A 79 -25.41 -0.58 -12.78
CA GLN A 79 -26.40 -1.59 -13.22
C GLN A 79 -26.29 -2.94 -12.49
N GLU A 80 -27.46 -3.53 -12.18
CA GLU A 80 -27.70 -4.85 -11.60
C GLU A 80 -27.27 -6.05 -12.47
N SER A 81 -26.41 -5.88 -13.46
CA SER A 81 -26.04 -6.97 -14.38
C SER A 81 -24.75 -7.69 -13.96
N LEU A 82 -24.95 -8.95 -13.57
CA LEU A 82 -24.00 -10.05 -13.35
C LEU A 82 -22.82 -9.79 -12.39
N GLU A 83 -22.66 -10.75 -11.48
CA GLU A 83 -21.72 -10.96 -10.37
C GLU A 83 -20.25 -10.45 -10.44
N ASN A 84 -19.77 -9.78 -11.50
CA ASN A 84 -18.38 -9.35 -11.65
C ASN A 84 -18.17 -7.90 -12.16
N SER A 85 -19.16 -7.00 -12.04
CA SER A 85 -19.07 -5.62 -12.60
C SER A 85 -18.02 -4.69 -11.94
N VAL A 86 -17.31 -5.17 -10.92
CA VAL A 86 -16.25 -4.43 -10.18
C VAL A 86 -14.86 -4.67 -10.80
N VAL A 87 -14.65 -5.78 -11.52
CA VAL A 87 -13.34 -6.15 -12.07
C VAL A 87 -13.04 -5.29 -13.30
N VAL A 88 -11.95 -4.52 -13.26
CA VAL A 88 -11.52 -3.70 -14.39
C VAL A 88 -10.37 -4.33 -15.17
N ALA A 89 -9.56 -5.18 -14.55
CA ALA A 89 -8.46 -5.87 -15.21
C ALA A 89 -8.05 -7.14 -14.47
N HIS A 90 -7.32 -8.03 -15.15
CA HIS A 90 -6.67 -9.17 -14.53
C HIS A 90 -5.15 -9.02 -14.65
N ALA A 91 -4.48 -9.02 -13.51
CA ALA A 91 -3.04 -9.10 -13.43
C ALA A 91 -2.54 -10.41 -14.08
N PRO A 92 -1.32 -10.41 -14.65
CA PRO A 92 -0.77 -11.61 -15.25
C PRO A 92 -0.65 -12.78 -14.26
N TYR A 93 -0.94 -14.00 -14.73
CA TYR A 93 -0.99 -15.23 -13.93
C TYR A 93 0.37 -15.92 -13.70
N PHE A 94 1.49 -15.20 -13.81
CA PHE A 94 2.83 -15.82 -13.67
C PHE A 94 3.33 -15.90 -12.22
N ALA A 95 2.73 -15.14 -11.30
CA ALA A 95 3.16 -15.03 -9.91
C ALA A 95 2.09 -15.58 -8.98
N ASP A 96 2.46 -16.46 -8.06
CA ASP A 96 1.55 -16.97 -7.04
C ASP A 96 1.13 -15.84 -6.08
N ARG A 97 -0.18 -15.64 -5.90
CA ARG A 97 -0.73 -14.60 -5.00
C ARG A 97 -0.39 -14.85 -3.53
N LEU A 98 -0.20 -16.11 -3.13
CA LEU A 98 0.16 -16.42 -1.74
C LEU A 98 1.55 -15.90 -1.36
N HIS A 99 2.41 -15.70 -2.35
CA HIS A 99 3.81 -15.34 -2.16
C HIS A 99 4.21 -14.05 -2.87
N SER A 100 3.26 -13.32 -3.45
CA SER A 100 3.55 -12.13 -4.25
C SER A 100 2.61 -10.98 -3.94
N ASP A 101 3.17 -9.78 -3.84
CA ASP A 101 2.40 -8.56 -3.67
C ASP A 101 2.01 -7.97 -5.01
N PHE A 102 0.76 -7.55 -5.11
CA PHE A 102 0.22 -6.85 -6.27
C PHE A 102 -0.20 -5.47 -5.79
N LEU A 103 0.60 -4.46 -6.14
CA LEU A 103 0.50 -3.11 -5.60
C LEU A 103 0.17 -2.14 -6.72
N LEU A 104 -0.79 -1.24 -6.47
CA LEU A 104 -1.18 -0.18 -7.38
C LEU A 104 -0.51 1.13 -6.96
N VAL A 105 0.06 1.84 -7.92
CA VAL A 105 0.70 3.14 -7.68
C VAL A 105 0.41 4.09 -8.84
N GLU A 106 0.05 5.32 -8.52
CA GLU A 106 -0.01 6.40 -9.50
C GLU A 106 1.41 6.93 -9.74
N SER A 107 1.81 7.04 -11.00
CA SER A 107 3.14 7.49 -11.38
C SER A 107 3.12 8.27 -12.70
N GLY A 108 3.04 9.59 -12.59
CA GLY A 108 3.13 10.51 -13.73
C GLY A 108 1.88 10.49 -14.61
N GLY A 109 0.70 10.49 -13.99
CA GLY A 109 -0.61 10.41 -14.64
C GLY A 109 -1.01 9.00 -15.05
N ARG A 110 -0.25 7.98 -14.65
CA ARG A 110 -0.45 6.57 -15.06
C ARG A 110 -0.68 5.68 -13.85
N MET A 111 -1.59 4.73 -13.99
CA MET A 111 -1.76 3.65 -13.03
C MET A 111 -0.76 2.55 -13.35
N LEU A 112 0.14 2.26 -12.41
CA LEU A 112 1.06 1.14 -12.49
C LEU A 112 0.61 0.03 -11.54
N LEU A 113 0.65 -1.19 -12.04
CA LEU A 113 0.65 -2.41 -11.24
C LEU A 113 2.10 -2.86 -11.05
N VAL A 114 2.53 -2.95 -9.80
CA VAL A 114 3.83 -3.50 -9.42
C VAL A 114 3.62 -4.85 -8.77
N ILE A 115 4.21 -5.88 -9.37
CA ILE A 115 4.21 -7.23 -8.83
C ILE A 115 5.57 -7.48 -8.20
N ARG A 116 5.59 -7.69 -6.88
CA ARG A 116 6.76 -8.12 -6.12
C ARG A 116 6.63 -9.62 -5.85
N HIS A 117 7.61 -10.42 -6.26
CA HIS A 117 7.60 -11.86 -6.02
C HIS A 117 8.99 -12.37 -5.64
N PRO A 118 9.11 -13.52 -4.97
CA PRO A 118 10.40 -14.09 -4.60
C PRO A 118 11.25 -14.45 -5.83
N ALA A 119 12.58 -14.38 -5.68
CA ALA A 119 13.49 -14.84 -6.72
C ALA A 119 13.39 -16.36 -6.94
N PRO A 120 13.57 -16.85 -8.19
CA PRO A 120 13.58 -18.28 -8.49
C PRO A 120 14.63 -19.02 -7.65
N GLY A 121 14.24 -20.16 -7.05
CA GLY A 121 15.14 -21.01 -6.27
C GLY A 121 15.36 -20.60 -4.82
N THR A 122 14.73 -19.51 -4.37
CA THR A 122 14.63 -19.18 -2.93
C THR A 122 13.54 -20.02 -2.28
N LYS A 123 13.75 -20.47 -1.03
CA LYS A 123 12.68 -21.11 -0.25
C LYS A 123 11.63 -20.04 0.10
N GLU A 124 10.35 -20.40 0.12
CA GLU A 124 9.16 -19.53 0.31
C GLU A 124 9.20 -18.55 1.51
N MET A 125 10.20 -18.63 2.40
CA MET A 125 10.36 -17.74 3.56
C MET A 125 11.66 -16.92 3.58
N ASP A 126 12.59 -17.14 2.64
CA ASP A 126 13.86 -16.40 2.61
C ASP A 126 13.78 -15.19 1.67
N TRP A 127 13.02 -14.18 2.11
CA TRP A 127 12.92 -12.87 1.44
C TRP A 127 14.27 -12.13 1.36
N SER A 128 15.33 -12.63 2.01
CA SER A 128 16.68 -12.12 1.84
C SER A 128 17.24 -12.41 0.44
N GLY A 129 16.68 -13.41 -0.25
CA GLY A 129 16.91 -13.65 -1.67
C GLY A 129 16.10 -12.70 -2.56
N LEU A 130 16.67 -11.51 -2.79
CA LEU A 130 16.32 -10.49 -3.81
C LEU A 130 14.89 -10.57 -4.37
N ALA A 131 13.98 -9.74 -3.85
CA ALA A 131 12.67 -9.55 -4.45
C ALA A 131 12.80 -9.17 -5.94
N VAL A 132 12.02 -9.84 -6.79
CA VAL A 132 11.94 -9.53 -8.22
C VAL A 132 10.71 -8.66 -8.46
N PHE A 133 10.89 -7.60 -9.23
CA PHE A 133 9.83 -6.66 -9.56
C PHE A 133 9.46 -6.77 -11.04
N ARG A 134 8.16 -6.84 -11.31
CA ARG A 134 7.60 -6.63 -12.65
C ARG A 134 6.58 -5.52 -12.61
N LEU A 135 6.75 -4.55 -13.50
CA LEU A 135 5.88 -3.39 -13.57
C LEU A 135 5.04 -3.48 -14.83
N TYR A 136 3.79 -3.06 -14.69
CA TYR A 136 2.87 -2.96 -15.80
C TYR A 136 2.07 -1.67 -15.69
N GLU A 137 1.85 -1.01 -16.82
CA GLU A 137 0.88 0.07 -16.94
C GLU A 137 -0.52 -0.53 -17.14
N VAL A 138 -1.47 -0.09 -16.32
CA VAL A 138 -2.87 -0.47 -16.41
C VAL A 138 -3.59 0.58 -17.24
N HIS A 139 -3.81 0.28 -18.51
CA HIS A 139 -4.53 1.15 -19.43
C HIS A 139 -6.04 0.90 -19.31
N LEU A 140 -6.72 1.80 -18.60
CA LEU A 140 -8.16 1.78 -18.43
C LEU A 140 -8.83 2.36 -19.68
N SER A 141 -9.46 1.51 -20.49
CA SER A 141 -10.27 1.95 -21.64
C SER A 141 -11.71 1.45 -21.51
N SER A 142 -12.65 2.17 -22.13
CA SER A 142 -14.08 1.90 -22.06
C SER A 142 -14.50 0.55 -22.66
N GLN A 143 -13.66 -0.06 -23.51
CA GLN A 143 -14.00 -1.30 -24.23
C GLN A 143 -13.18 -2.50 -23.76
N ARG A 144 -11.91 -2.31 -23.38
CA ARG A 144 -11.05 -3.39 -22.87
C ARG A 144 -9.88 -2.80 -22.10
N CYS A 145 -9.70 -3.19 -20.84
CA CYS A 145 -8.47 -2.87 -20.14
C CYS A 145 -7.29 -3.64 -20.74
N LYS A 146 -6.14 -2.98 -20.83
CA LYS A 146 -4.88 -3.58 -21.27
C LYS A 146 -3.82 -3.38 -20.20
N ILE A 147 -3.03 -4.41 -19.97
CA ILE A 147 -1.88 -4.36 -19.07
C ILE A 147 -0.62 -4.43 -19.93
N ILE A 148 0.23 -3.40 -19.86
CA ILE A 148 1.38 -3.22 -20.74
C ILE A 148 2.66 -3.28 -19.89
N PRO A 149 3.64 -4.15 -20.19
CA PRO A 149 4.90 -4.19 -19.43
C PRO A 149 5.64 -2.85 -19.44
N VAL A 150 6.20 -2.47 -18.30
CA VAL A 150 7.02 -1.28 -18.11
C VAL A 150 8.39 -1.68 -17.58
N ASN A 151 9.44 -1.22 -18.24
CA ASN A 151 10.81 -1.62 -17.92
C ASN A 151 11.62 -0.50 -17.24
N THR A 152 11.08 0.72 -17.21
CA THR A 152 11.76 1.88 -16.63
C THR A 152 10.75 2.88 -16.06
N LEU A 153 11.11 3.47 -14.93
CA LEU A 153 10.43 4.59 -14.30
C LEU A 153 11.05 5.94 -14.67
N VAL A 154 12.08 5.92 -15.52
CA VAL A 154 12.83 7.10 -15.98
C VAL A 154 13.43 7.85 -14.78
N ASP A 155 12.84 8.96 -14.38
CA ASP A 155 13.30 9.85 -13.32
C ASP A 155 12.52 9.67 -12.02
N ARG A 156 11.70 8.62 -11.92
CA ARG A 156 10.87 8.36 -10.74
C ARG A 156 11.38 7.24 -9.87
N SER A 157 11.01 7.31 -8.61
CA SER A 157 11.26 6.32 -7.57
C SER A 157 9.92 5.91 -6.96
N LEU A 158 9.69 4.61 -6.81
CA LEU A 158 8.50 4.10 -6.13
C LEU A 158 8.82 3.76 -4.68
N PHE A 159 7.88 4.02 -3.79
CA PHE A 159 7.89 3.59 -2.40
C PHE A 159 6.69 2.64 -2.23
N LEU A 160 6.97 1.40 -1.88
CA LEU A 160 5.98 0.32 -1.91
C LEU A 160 5.71 -0.20 -0.50
N SER A 161 4.44 -0.22 -0.14
CA SER A 161 3.90 -0.88 1.04
C SER A 161 2.50 -1.43 0.73
N GLY A 162 2.04 -2.41 1.52
CA GLY A 162 0.68 -2.93 1.41
C GLY A 162 -0.36 -1.83 1.60
N ASP A 163 -0.17 -0.96 2.60
CA ASP A 163 -1.13 0.09 2.93
C ASP A 163 -1.22 1.16 1.84
N ARG A 164 -0.08 1.74 1.46
CA ARG A 164 0.02 2.84 0.51
C ARG A 164 1.28 2.69 -0.34
N CYS A 165 1.14 3.07 -1.60
CA CYS A 165 2.27 3.21 -2.50
C CYS A 165 2.38 4.67 -2.95
N LEU A 166 3.61 5.11 -3.18
CA LEU A 166 3.91 6.48 -3.61
C LEU A 166 4.91 6.46 -4.76
N SER A 167 4.74 7.36 -5.72
CA SER A 167 5.71 7.64 -6.76
C SER A 167 6.23 9.06 -6.61
N VAL A 168 7.55 9.22 -6.56
CA VAL A 168 8.18 10.53 -6.40
C VAL A 168 9.15 10.77 -7.55
N SER A 169 9.20 12.01 -8.01
CA SER A 169 10.20 12.47 -8.97
C SER A 169 11.54 12.65 -8.28
N ALA A 170 12.55 11.90 -8.71
CA ALA A 170 13.92 12.04 -8.24
C ALA A 170 14.57 13.35 -8.73
N ARG A 171 13.97 14.05 -9.71
CA ARG A 171 14.40 15.41 -10.09
C ARG A 171 14.07 16.42 -9.01
N ASP A 172 12.94 16.25 -8.33
CA ASP A 172 12.48 17.16 -7.29
C ASP A 172 13.13 16.84 -5.94
N LEU A 173 13.56 15.58 -5.74
CA LEU A 173 14.27 15.10 -4.56
C LEU A 173 15.58 14.39 -4.97
N PRO A 174 16.68 15.13 -5.18
CA PRO A 174 17.92 14.59 -5.74
C PRO A 174 18.66 13.60 -4.85
N THR A 175 18.27 13.48 -3.57
CA THR A 175 18.79 12.45 -2.65
C THR A 175 18.18 11.07 -2.91
N LEU A 176 17.16 10.97 -3.75
CA LEU A 176 16.56 9.70 -4.16
C LEU A 176 17.19 9.20 -5.47
N SER A 177 17.50 7.91 -5.53
CA SER A 177 17.87 7.27 -6.79
C SER A 177 16.69 7.24 -7.76
N SER A 178 16.86 7.71 -8.99
CA SER A 178 15.88 7.52 -10.06
C SER A 178 15.80 6.05 -10.50
N ASN A 179 14.77 5.72 -11.27
CA ASN A 179 14.51 4.38 -11.81
C ASN A 179 14.64 3.26 -10.77
N SER A 180 14.04 3.47 -9.60
CA SER A 180 14.25 2.61 -8.44
C SER A 180 12.97 2.37 -7.63
N ILE A 181 13.04 1.36 -6.77
CA ILE A 181 11.95 0.92 -5.90
C ILE A 181 12.50 0.82 -4.48
N TYR A 182 11.88 1.56 -3.56
CA TYR A 182 12.09 1.46 -2.13
C TYR A 182 10.98 0.59 -1.54
N PHE A 183 11.37 -0.42 -0.78
CA PHE A 183 10.45 -1.38 -0.17
C PHE A 183 11.06 -1.93 1.12
N ASN A 184 10.25 -2.66 1.88
CA ASN A 184 10.69 -3.32 3.11
C ASN A 184 10.70 -4.85 2.96
N LEU A 185 11.58 -5.50 3.69
CA LEU A 185 11.56 -6.95 3.91
C LEU A 185 11.02 -7.22 5.33
N PRO A 186 10.53 -8.43 5.64
CA PRO A 186 10.02 -8.75 6.99
C PRO A 186 11.01 -8.41 8.12
N TRP A 187 12.30 -8.55 7.83
CA TRP A 187 13.37 -8.29 8.79
C TRP A 187 14.22 -7.08 8.45
N ASP A 188 14.14 -6.49 7.25
CA ASP A 188 14.96 -5.34 6.88
C ASP A 188 14.09 -4.12 6.60
N PRO A 189 14.39 -2.98 7.24
CA PRO A 189 13.48 -1.86 7.26
C PRO A 189 13.30 -1.23 5.88
N ILE A 190 14.40 -0.92 5.17
CA ILE A 190 14.31 -0.30 3.85
C ILE A 190 15.40 -0.86 2.94
N VAL A 191 14.96 -1.33 1.79
CA VAL A 191 15.76 -1.83 0.68
C VAL A 191 15.47 -0.98 -0.54
N LEU A 192 16.54 -0.54 -1.19
CA LEU A 192 16.52 0.11 -2.49
C LEU A 192 16.78 -0.94 -3.56
N HIS A 193 15.93 -1.03 -4.57
CA HIS A 193 16.13 -1.84 -5.77
C HIS A 193 16.24 -0.95 -7.00
N SER A 194 17.34 -1.06 -7.74
CA SER A 194 17.55 -0.35 -8.99
C SER A 194 16.99 -1.17 -10.16
N LEU A 195 16.01 -0.62 -10.89
CA LEU A 195 15.49 -1.29 -12.09
C LEU A 195 16.48 -1.30 -13.26
N GLY A 196 17.44 -0.37 -13.25
CA GLY A 196 18.47 -0.27 -14.30
C GLY A 196 19.56 -1.34 -14.17
N THR A 197 19.98 -1.64 -12.95
CA THR A 197 21.04 -2.63 -12.68
C THR A 197 20.49 -3.99 -12.22
N GLY A 198 19.24 -4.03 -11.74
CA GLY A 198 18.64 -5.21 -11.10
C GLY A 198 19.20 -5.48 -9.69
N LEU A 199 20.05 -4.60 -9.16
CA LEU A 199 20.70 -4.78 -7.86
C LEU A 199 19.87 -4.16 -6.74
N SER A 200 19.98 -4.75 -5.55
CA SER A 200 19.34 -4.23 -4.34
C SER A 200 20.38 -3.89 -3.27
N GLU A 201 20.14 -2.81 -2.54
CA GLU A 201 20.97 -2.28 -1.45
C GLU A 201 20.10 -2.04 -0.21
N ARG A 202 20.62 -2.37 0.98
CA ARG A 202 19.93 -2.08 2.24
C ARG A 202 20.35 -0.72 2.76
N LEU A 203 19.39 0.18 2.97
CA LEU A 203 19.68 1.56 3.37
C LEU A 203 19.74 1.76 4.88
N ALA A 204 19.07 0.91 5.65
CA ALA A 204 18.78 1.16 7.06
C ALA A 204 19.15 0.00 8.02
N GLU A 205 20.06 -0.90 7.65
CA GLU A 205 20.57 -1.94 8.59
C GLU A 205 21.10 -1.31 9.89
N SER A 206 21.74 -0.15 9.76
CA SER A 206 22.31 0.61 10.87
C SER A 206 21.28 1.49 11.61
N CYS A 207 19.97 1.38 11.36
CA CYS A 207 18.95 2.18 12.05
C CYS A 207 17.99 1.39 12.96
N LYS A 208 17.99 0.04 12.94
CA LYS A 208 17.17 -0.77 13.87
C LYS A 208 17.54 -0.52 15.33
N ILE A 209 16.59 -0.21 16.21
CA ILE A 209 16.87 0.08 17.62
C ILE A 209 16.69 -1.11 18.56
N HIS A 210 16.21 -2.24 18.06
CA HIS A 210 15.94 -3.46 18.82
C HIS A 210 16.36 -4.72 18.03
N ASP A 211 16.59 -5.83 18.74
CA ASP A 211 16.86 -7.16 18.17
C ASP A 211 15.58 -8.01 17.99
N GLY A 212 14.41 -7.40 18.21
CA GLY A 212 13.11 -8.06 18.18
C GLY A 212 12.61 -8.46 19.56
N LYS A 213 13.49 -8.43 20.57
CA LYS A 213 13.13 -8.66 21.97
C LYS A 213 13.42 -7.46 22.83
N ASP A 214 14.64 -6.93 22.79
CA ASP A 214 15.10 -5.87 23.67
C ASP A 214 15.65 -4.69 22.87
N ARG A 215 15.63 -3.50 23.48
CA ARG A 215 16.24 -2.31 22.89
C ARG A 215 17.75 -2.47 22.92
N ILE A 216 18.39 -2.49 21.77
CA ILE A 216 19.85 -2.65 21.64
C ILE A 216 20.58 -1.31 21.55
N ARG A 217 19.87 -0.22 21.21
CA ARG A 217 20.44 1.14 21.14
C ARG A 217 19.37 2.24 21.19
N PRO A 218 19.75 3.51 21.38
CA PRO A 218 18.79 4.60 21.25
C PRO A 218 18.34 4.86 19.80
N SER A 219 17.17 5.49 19.65
CA SER A 219 16.76 6.09 18.38
C SER A 219 17.74 7.20 18.01
N VAL A 220 18.14 7.21 16.74
CA VAL A 220 19.16 8.14 16.22
C VAL A 220 18.51 9.05 15.20
N ARG A 221 18.67 10.37 15.39
CA ARG A 221 18.25 11.41 14.43
C ARG A 221 19.51 12.11 13.90
N PRO A 222 19.53 12.62 12.65
CA PRO A 222 18.42 12.77 11.69
C PRO A 222 18.15 11.54 10.80
N PHE A 223 16.94 11.47 10.22
CA PHE A 223 16.52 10.44 9.27
C PHE A 223 16.58 10.95 7.82
N THR A 224 16.70 10.04 6.85
CA THR A 224 16.71 10.39 5.43
C THR A 224 15.30 10.69 4.91
N ILE A 225 15.20 11.37 3.77
CA ILE A 225 13.90 11.56 3.12
C ILE A 225 13.26 10.22 2.70
N ALA A 226 14.07 9.22 2.34
CA ALA A 226 13.57 7.89 2.02
C ALA A 226 12.92 7.22 3.25
N ASP A 227 13.50 7.41 4.44
CA ASP A 227 12.90 6.94 5.69
C ASP A 227 11.52 7.55 5.95
N HIS A 228 11.40 8.85 5.73
CA HIS A 228 10.14 9.57 5.90
C HIS A 228 9.08 9.13 4.88
N LEU A 229 9.45 8.96 3.62
CA LEU A 229 8.54 8.52 2.56
C LEU A 229 8.11 7.06 2.74
N MET A 230 9.02 6.16 3.12
CA MET A 230 8.68 4.79 3.48
C MET A 230 7.79 4.72 4.72
N THR A 231 8.06 5.56 5.73
CA THR A 231 7.19 5.67 6.91
C THR A 231 5.81 6.17 6.51
N TYR A 232 5.71 7.17 5.64
CA TYR A 232 4.43 7.62 5.11
C TYR A 232 3.67 6.51 4.37
N CYS A 233 4.36 5.59 3.69
CA CYS A 233 3.71 4.45 3.04
C CYS A 233 3.14 3.42 4.04
N HIS A 234 3.60 3.42 5.31
CA HIS A 234 3.12 2.54 6.37
C HIS A 234 2.24 3.30 7.35
N THR A 235 0.92 3.14 7.20
CA THR A 235 -0.07 3.99 7.89
C THR A 235 -0.07 3.81 9.41
N PRO A 236 0.08 2.59 9.96
CA PRO A 236 0.13 2.37 11.41
C PRO A 236 1.25 3.16 12.09
N GLU A 237 2.46 3.16 11.54
CA GLU A 237 3.61 3.86 12.10
C GLU A 237 3.47 5.37 11.90
N TRP A 238 3.11 5.80 10.70
CA TRP A 238 2.92 7.22 10.38
C TRP A 238 1.90 7.90 11.29
N SER A 239 0.73 7.30 11.48
CA SER A 239 -0.35 7.85 12.31
C SER A 239 0.00 7.93 13.79
N LYS A 240 0.95 7.11 14.25
CA LYS A 240 1.44 7.07 15.63
C LYS A 240 2.69 7.93 15.84
N GLY A 241 3.19 8.60 14.79
CA GLY A 241 4.42 9.40 14.85
C GLY A 241 5.67 8.55 15.06
N LEU A 242 5.64 7.28 14.66
CA LEU A 242 6.77 6.35 14.73
C LEU A 242 7.50 6.30 13.39
N MET A 243 8.82 6.14 13.42
CA MET A 243 9.61 5.90 12.21
C MET A 243 9.60 4.42 11.86
N PHE A 244 9.16 4.11 10.64
CA PHE A 244 8.96 2.73 10.22
C PHE A 244 10.23 1.87 10.34
N HIS A 245 11.40 2.40 9.98
CA HIS A 245 12.64 1.61 10.05
C HIS A 245 13.10 1.28 11.47
N GLU A 246 12.62 2.02 12.48
CA GLU A 246 12.91 1.76 13.90
C GLU A 246 11.84 0.88 14.56
N TYR A 247 10.59 0.94 14.06
CA TYR A 247 9.41 0.38 14.72
C TYR A 247 8.55 -0.53 13.82
N GLN A 248 9.09 -1.02 12.69
CA GLN A 248 8.43 -1.99 11.81
C GLN A 248 7.81 -3.17 12.58
N HIS A 249 8.44 -3.57 13.68
CA HIS A 249 7.86 -4.47 14.66
C HIS A 249 8.15 -3.93 16.07
N ILE A 250 7.11 -3.71 16.88
CA ILE A 250 7.28 -3.25 18.26
C ILE A 250 7.42 -4.48 19.18
N PRO A 251 8.58 -4.70 19.83
CA PRO A 251 8.76 -5.83 20.74
C PRO A 251 7.81 -5.78 21.93
N GLU A 252 7.36 -6.93 22.42
CA GLU A 252 6.48 -7.02 23.60
C GLU A 252 7.11 -6.42 24.87
N SER A 253 8.43 -6.35 24.94
CA SER A 253 9.16 -5.74 26.04
C SER A 253 8.93 -4.21 26.11
N PHE A 254 8.51 -3.56 25.02
CA PHE A 254 8.26 -2.12 24.95
C PHE A 254 6.88 -1.79 25.56
N LYS A 255 6.64 -2.27 26.78
CA LYS A 255 5.34 -2.23 27.47
C LYS A 255 4.77 -0.82 27.58
N GLU A 256 5.61 0.16 27.85
CA GLU A 256 5.20 1.56 28.00
C GLU A 256 4.76 2.17 26.66
N LEU A 257 5.50 1.91 25.57
CA LEU A 257 5.11 2.34 24.23
C LEU A 257 3.79 1.69 23.81
N ILE A 258 3.65 0.37 24.01
CA ILE A 258 2.41 -0.37 23.71
C ILE A 258 1.23 0.21 24.51
N LYS A 259 1.44 0.53 25.79
CA LYS A 259 0.43 1.19 26.63
C LYS A 259 0.02 2.55 26.07
N ASN A 260 0.98 3.36 25.64
CA ASN A 260 0.72 4.69 25.08
C ASN A 260 -0.03 4.61 23.74
N ILE A 261 0.36 3.69 22.85
CA ILE A 261 -0.35 3.44 21.58
C ILE A 261 -1.81 3.05 21.86
N ARG A 262 -2.03 2.09 22.77
CA ARG A 262 -3.40 1.68 23.15
C ARG A 262 -4.21 2.83 23.75
N ALA A 263 -3.57 3.69 24.54
CA ALA A 263 -4.25 4.84 25.12
C ALA A 263 -4.66 5.86 24.05
N GLN A 264 -3.80 6.12 23.06
CA GLN A 264 -4.10 6.96 21.90
C GLN A 264 -5.25 6.38 21.08
N ASP A 265 -5.22 5.08 20.80
CA ASP A 265 -6.24 4.38 20.03
C ASP A 265 -7.63 4.43 20.71
N VAL A 266 -7.69 4.39 22.05
CA VAL A 266 -8.94 4.49 22.82
C VAL A 266 -9.58 5.89 22.74
N GLN A 267 -8.80 6.94 22.44
CA GLN A 267 -9.36 8.27 22.19
C GLN A 267 -10.15 8.32 20.88
N VAL A 268 -9.84 7.44 19.93
CA VAL A 268 -10.59 7.28 18.67
C VAL A 268 -11.82 6.40 18.93
N ARG A 269 -12.87 7.00 19.52
CA ARG A 269 -14.14 6.32 19.73
C ARG A 269 -14.92 6.26 18.42
N ILE A 270 -15.00 5.08 17.81
CA ILE A 270 -16.02 4.77 16.81
C ILE A 270 -17.33 4.52 17.56
N PRO A 271 -18.40 5.32 17.34
CA PRO A 271 -19.69 5.06 17.97
C PRO A 271 -20.16 3.64 17.64
N ARG A 272 -20.61 2.90 18.65
CA ARG A 272 -21.24 1.60 18.40
C ARG A 272 -22.54 1.85 17.64
N ILE A 273 -22.63 1.29 16.45
CA ILE A 273 -23.90 1.20 15.72
C ILE A 273 -24.75 0.20 16.53
N GLY A 274 -25.85 0.70 17.11
CA GLY A 274 -26.85 -0.09 17.83
C GLY A 274 -27.90 -0.67 16.90
#